data_AF-A0AAN3YVT6-F1
#
_entry.id   AF-A0AAN3YVT6-F1
#
_cell.length_a   1.000
_cell.length_b   1.000
_cell.length_c   1.000
_cell.angle_alpha   90.00
_cell.angle_beta   90.00
_cell.angle_gamma   90.00
#
_symmetry.space_group_name_H-M   'P 1'
#
loop_
_entity.id
_entity.type
_entity.pdbx_description
1 polymer ?
#
loop_
_entity_poly.entity_id
_entity_poly.type
_entity_poly.pdbx_seq_one_letter_code
_entity_poly.pdbx_strand_id
1 'polypeptide(L)'
;MKKEGIMDKLLNISMWVMFFCAGIALFFYSSDMVAITFFVLGCWARIFSERQVLVYFIKTKLIIWSWGVIFSASYFFAGKYLNFRFQIEPDYLNTSPWIASILFSILFAFVLLEILVIIALCLSLFMGKKEMTFKWDKVVKKKSIKSIALTLSCTFFGILPLLIGITGEENKILMVSLRMDSYAVSDCGKIQPNVSYLRKNENYCYKFEPWFDLSYPKIIESKKGN
;
A
#
# COMPACT_ATOMS: atom_id res chain seq x y z
N MET A 1 26.60 9.91 -19.92
CA MET A 1 25.65 9.58 -21.00
C MET A 1 25.82 8.18 -21.63
N LYS A 2 27.03 7.60 -21.82
CA LYS A 2 27.18 6.27 -22.49
C LYS A 2 26.85 5.03 -21.62
N LYS A 3 27.03 5.10 -20.30
CA LYS A 3 26.76 3.99 -19.35
C LYS A 3 25.26 3.74 -19.10
N GLU A 4 24.43 4.77 -19.14
CA GLU A 4 22.99 4.66 -18.83
C GLU A 4 22.25 3.76 -19.83
N GLY A 5 22.59 3.86 -21.12
CA GLY A 5 21.97 3.01 -22.15
C GLY A 5 22.39 1.54 -22.10
N ILE A 6 23.49 1.18 -21.43
CA ILE A 6 23.92 -0.22 -21.27
C ILE A 6 23.14 -0.87 -20.12
N MET A 7 22.99 -0.16 -19.00
CA MET A 7 22.23 -0.65 -17.84
C MET A 7 20.77 -0.92 -18.21
N ASP A 8 20.13 -0.02 -18.95
CA ASP A 8 18.72 -0.18 -19.34
C ASP A 8 18.52 -1.36 -20.30
N LYS A 9 19.50 -1.61 -21.19
CA LYS A 9 19.50 -2.80 -22.05
C LYS A 9 19.67 -4.09 -21.25
N LEU A 10 20.58 -4.11 -20.27
CA LEU A 10 20.79 -5.27 -19.39
C LEU A 10 19.53 -5.58 -18.57
N LEU A 11 18.88 -4.56 -18.00
CA LEU A 11 17.63 -4.73 -17.25
C LEU A 11 16.50 -5.26 -18.13
N ASN A 12 16.39 -4.79 -19.38
CA ASN A 12 15.38 -5.27 -20.31
C ASN A 12 15.63 -6.73 -20.74
N ILE A 13 16.89 -7.12 -20.95
CA ILE A 13 17.25 -8.53 -21.21
C ILE A 13 16.93 -9.39 -19.99
N SER A 14 17.33 -8.93 -18.79
CA SER A 14 17.05 -9.60 -17.53
C SER A 14 15.55 -9.82 -17.34
N MET A 15 14.71 -8.83 -17.61
CA MET A 15 13.25 -8.96 -17.54
C MET A 15 12.75 -10.14 -18.38
N TRP A 16 13.14 -10.22 -19.65
CA TRP A 16 12.70 -11.29 -20.55
C TRP A 16 13.22 -12.67 -20.14
N VAL A 17 14.47 -12.75 -19.68
CA VAL A 17 15.04 -14.00 -19.15
C VAL A 17 14.22 -14.48 -17.94
N MET A 18 13.89 -13.60 -17.00
CA MET A 18 13.11 -13.97 -15.82
C MET A 18 11.67 -14.38 -16.19
N PHE A 19 11.03 -13.71 -17.14
CA PHE A 19 9.71 -14.14 -17.65
C PHE A 19 9.76 -15.50 -18.36
N PHE A 20 10.84 -15.78 -19.10
CA PHE A 20 11.03 -17.08 -19.73
C PHE A 20 11.25 -18.18 -18.69
N CYS A 21 12.09 -17.94 -17.68
CA CYS A 21 12.28 -18.85 -16.55
C CYS A 21 10.97 -19.10 -15.77
N ALA A 22 10.15 -18.06 -15.56
CA ALA A 22 8.84 -18.19 -14.93
C ALA A 22 7.91 -19.10 -15.76
N GLY A 23 7.88 -18.92 -17.09
CA GLY A 23 7.11 -19.77 -18.00
C GLY A 23 7.56 -21.24 -17.97
N ILE A 24 8.87 -21.50 -17.94
CA ILE A 24 9.42 -22.86 -17.78
C ILE A 24 8.99 -23.45 -16.43
N ALA A 25 9.13 -22.69 -15.35
CA ALA A 25 8.77 -23.16 -14.01
C ALA A 25 7.28 -23.50 -13.88
N LEU A 26 6.38 -22.70 -14.49
CA LEU A 26 4.94 -23.01 -14.56
C LEU A 26 4.66 -24.30 -15.33
N PHE A 27 5.38 -24.54 -16.43
CA PHE A 27 5.15 -25.72 -17.26
C PHE A 27 5.44 -27.04 -16.51
N PHE A 28 6.39 -27.03 -15.59
CA PHE A 28 6.78 -28.22 -14.83
C PHE A 28 5.93 -28.49 -13.57
N TYR A 29 4.82 -27.75 -13.34
CA TYR A 29 3.74 -27.94 -12.33
C TYR A 29 4.13 -28.17 -10.86
N SER A 30 5.43 -28.21 -10.54
CA SER A 30 5.99 -28.53 -9.21
C SER A 30 6.59 -27.30 -8.52
N SER A 31 6.55 -26.14 -9.19
CA SER A 31 7.38 -24.98 -8.86
C SER A 31 6.61 -23.66 -8.93
N ASP A 32 5.33 -23.65 -8.53
CA ASP A 32 4.44 -22.46 -8.62
C ASP A 32 5.01 -21.23 -7.90
N MET A 33 5.53 -21.40 -6.69
CA MET A 33 6.15 -20.30 -5.93
C MET A 33 7.43 -19.78 -6.61
N VAL A 34 8.19 -20.67 -7.24
CA VAL A 34 9.41 -20.31 -7.98
C VAL A 34 9.03 -19.52 -9.23
N ALA A 35 7.97 -19.94 -9.94
CA ALA A 35 7.45 -19.22 -11.09
C ALA A 35 6.97 -17.80 -10.72
N ILE A 36 6.18 -17.67 -9.65
CA ILE A 36 5.73 -16.37 -9.15
C ILE A 36 6.93 -15.48 -8.80
N THR A 37 7.94 -16.05 -8.15
CA THR A 37 9.17 -15.31 -7.79
C THR A 37 9.89 -14.78 -9.04
N PHE A 38 10.13 -15.63 -10.04
CA PHE A 38 10.74 -15.21 -11.29
C PHE A 38 9.91 -14.15 -12.02
N PHE A 39 8.58 -14.29 -12.03
CA PHE A 39 7.68 -13.31 -12.63
C PHE A 39 7.77 -11.94 -11.94
N VAL A 40 7.70 -11.90 -10.61
CA VAL A 40 7.83 -10.66 -9.83
C VAL A 40 9.19 -9.99 -10.06
N LEU A 41 10.27 -10.77 -10.08
CA LEU A 41 11.61 -10.25 -10.35
C LEU A 41 11.74 -9.68 -11.76
N GLY A 42 11.11 -10.30 -12.76
CA GLY A 42 10.99 -9.75 -14.11
C GLY A 42 10.24 -8.41 -14.11
N CYS A 43 9.12 -8.31 -13.38
CA CYS A 43 8.40 -7.06 -13.20
C CYS A 43 9.26 -5.97 -12.54
N TRP A 44 10.06 -6.30 -11.53
CA TRP A 44 10.98 -5.34 -10.91
C TRP A 44 12.07 -4.87 -11.88
N ALA A 45 12.66 -5.77 -12.66
CA ALA A 45 13.63 -5.40 -13.71
C ALA A 45 13.02 -4.39 -14.70
N ARG A 46 11.75 -4.58 -15.08
CA ARG A 46 11.01 -3.61 -15.91
C ARG A 46 10.88 -2.26 -15.23
N ILE A 47 10.45 -2.22 -13.96
CA ILE A 47 10.28 -0.97 -13.21
C ILE A 47 11.62 -0.22 -13.08
N PHE A 48 12.71 -0.93 -12.76
CA PHE A 48 14.05 -0.34 -12.64
C PHE A 48 14.61 0.18 -13.95
N SER A 49 14.24 -0.42 -15.09
CA SER A 49 14.59 0.11 -16.41
C SER A 49 13.99 1.50 -16.65
N GLU A 50 12.93 1.85 -15.92
CA GLU A 50 12.20 3.12 -16.01
C GLU A 50 12.51 4.08 -14.87
N ARG A 51 13.64 3.87 -14.17
CA ARG A 51 14.05 4.67 -13.00
C ARG A 51 14.07 6.19 -13.24
N GLN A 52 14.38 6.64 -14.46
CA GLN A 52 14.39 8.07 -14.79
C GLN A 52 12.99 8.70 -14.71
N VAL A 53 11.97 7.97 -15.19
CA VAL A 53 10.57 8.38 -15.07
C VAL A 53 10.16 8.40 -13.61
N LEU A 54 10.56 7.39 -12.83
CA LEU A 54 10.26 7.29 -11.40
C LEU A 54 10.83 8.48 -10.61
N VAL A 55 12.12 8.79 -10.80
CA VAL A 55 12.80 9.92 -10.12
C VAL A 55 12.14 11.25 -10.50
N TYR A 56 11.77 11.41 -11.76
CA TYR A 56 11.09 12.62 -12.22
C TYR A 56 9.68 12.75 -11.61
N PHE A 57 8.92 11.64 -11.60
CA PHE A 57 7.58 11.59 -11.05
C PHE A 57 7.56 11.94 -9.55
N ILE A 58 8.51 11.40 -8.77
CA ILE A 58 8.67 11.70 -7.34
C ILE A 58 8.96 13.18 -7.08
N LYS A 59 9.69 13.85 -7.97
CA LYS A 59 10.02 15.29 -7.84
C LYS A 59 8.87 16.22 -8.25
N THR A 60 7.79 15.70 -8.79
CA THR A 60 6.71 16.51 -9.34
C THR A 60 5.73 16.89 -8.23
N LYS A 61 5.38 18.18 -8.09
CA LYS A 61 4.38 18.64 -7.09
C LYS A 61 3.05 17.86 -7.16
N LEU A 62 2.68 17.39 -8.34
CA LEU A 62 1.48 16.59 -8.60
C LEU A 62 1.46 15.29 -7.77
N ILE A 63 2.61 14.66 -7.50
CA ILE A 63 2.66 13.46 -6.66
C ILE A 63 2.33 13.78 -5.19
N ILE A 64 2.83 14.91 -4.70
CA ILE A 64 2.58 15.35 -3.32
C ILE A 64 1.09 15.65 -3.14
N TRP A 65 0.48 16.37 -4.09
CA TRP A 65 -0.95 16.66 -4.08
C TRP A 65 -1.81 15.40 -4.16
N SER A 66 -1.48 14.47 -5.07
CA SER A 66 -2.24 13.22 -5.21
C SER A 66 -2.13 12.35 -3.95
N TRP A 67 -0.94 12.23 -3.35
CA TRP A 67 -0.80 11.56 -2.04
C TRP A 67 -1.58 12.26 -0.93
N GLY A 68 -1.60 13.60 -0.90
CA GLY A 68 -2.42 14.34 0.07
C GLY A 68 -3.92 14.04 -0.06
N VAL A 69 -4.42 13.94 -1.30
CA VAL A 69 -5.83 13.57 -1.57
C VAL A 69 -6.10 12.12 -1.17
N ILE A 70 -5.24 11.18 -1.57
CA ILE A 70 -5.36 9.75 -1.21
C ILE A 70 -5.35 9.59 0.31
N PHE A 71 -4.41 10.25 0.99
CA PHE A 71 -4.28 10.18 2.44
C PHE A 71 -5.50 10.78 3.16
N SER A 72 -6.02 11.91 2.69
CA SER A 72 -7.22 12.54 3.26
C SER A 72 -8.45 11.61 3.12
N ALA A 73 -8.67 11.04 1.93
CA ALA A 73 -9.75 10.07 1.73
C ALA A 73 -9.58 8.83 2.63
N SER A 74 -8.33 8.36 2.76
CA SER A 74 -7.97 7.22 3.62
C SER A 74 -8.21 7.51 5.09
N TYR A 75 -7.98 8.74 5.57
CA TYR A 75 -8.27 9.15 6.94
C TYR A 75 -9.76 9.05 7.27
N PHE A 76 -10.63 9.59 6.41
CA PHE A 76 -12.07 9.49 6.61
C PHE A 76 -12.55 8.04 6.57
N PHE A 77 -12.00 7.22 5.68
CA PHE A 77 -12.31 5.80 5.63
C PHE A 77 -11.81 5.05 6.87
N ALA A 78 -10.59 5.33 7.31
CA ALA A 78 -9.97 4.73 8.49
C ALA A 78 -10.78 4.98 9.76
N GLY A 79 -11.23 6.22 9.99
CA GLY A 79 -12.06 6.56 11.14
C GLY A 79 -13.38 5.78 11.16
N LYS A 80 -14.07 5.71 10.01
CA LYS A 80 -15.30 4.91 9.88
C LYS A 80 -15.04 3.42 10.07
N TYR A 81 -13.95 2.91 9.52
CA TYR A 81 -13.58 1.51 9.63
C TYR A 81 -13.24 1.11 11.08
N LEU A 82 -12.47 1.94 11.79
CA LEU A 82 -12.16 1.73 13.20
C LEU A 82 -13.41 1.79 14.08
N ASN A 83 -14.29 2.76 13.84
CA ASN A 83 -15.59 2.84 14.52
C ASN A 83 -16.44 1.60 14.26
N PHE A 84 -16.58 1.16 13.00
CA PHE A 84 -17.36 -0.03 12.64
C PHE A 84 -16.79 -1.31 13.27
N ARG A 85 -15.47 -1.50 13.19
CA ARG A 85 -14.81 -2.74 13.60
C ARG A 85 -14.65 -2.87 15.11
N PHE A 86 -14.33 -1.78 15.80
CA PHE A 86 -14.07 -1.78 17.25
C PHE A 86 -15.20 -1.13 18.06
N GLN A 87 -16.24 -0.60 17.41
CA GLN A 87 -17.38 0.05 18.06
C GLN A 87 -16.96 1.19 19.01
N ILE A 88 -15.90 1.92 18.65
CA ILE A 88 -15.38 3.07 19.42
C ILE A 88 -16.01 4.34 18.86
N GLU A 89 -16.60 5.17 19.73
CA GLU A 89 -17.13 6.48 19.35
C GLU A 89 -16.03 7.35 18.72
N PRO A 90 -16.33 8.08 17.63
CA PRO A 90 -15.31 8.84 16.89
C PRO A 90 -14.55 9.85 17.75
N ASP A 91 -15.20 10.40 18.78
CA ASP A 91 -14.62 11.40 19.68
C ASP A 91 -13.44 10.87 20.51
N TYR A 92 -13.29 9.54 20.63
CA TYR A 92 -12.17 8.90 21.32
C TYR A 92 -11.05 8.42 20.37
N LEU A 93 -11.17 8.68 19.07
CA LEU A 93 -10.19 8.30 18.05
C LEU A 93 -9.55 9.56 17.45
N ASN A 94 -8.47 10.04 18.07
CA ASN A 94 -7.76 11.23 17.61
C ASN A 94 -6.60 10.87 16.67
N THR A 95 -5.67 10.05 17.15
CA THR A 95 -4.44 9.68 16.45
C THR A 95 -4.59 8.37 15.68
N SER A 96 -5.44 7.46 16.14
CA SER A 96 -5.65 6.15 15.51
C SER A 96 -6.00 6.25 14.02
N PRO A 97 -6.91 7.14 13.58
CA PRO A 97 -7.27 7.22 12.16
C PRO A 97 -6.11 7.70 11.27
N TRP A 98 -5.15 8.49 11.79
CA TRP A 98 -3.95 8.91 11.06
C TRP A 98 -2.97 7.76 10.79
N ILE A 99 -2.88 6.79 11.70
CA ILE A 99 -1.99 5.65 11.54
C ILE A 99 -2.66 4.60 10.64
N ALA A 100 -3.94 4.33 10.88
CA ALA A 100 -4.71 3.43 10.04
C ALA A 100 -4.85 3.96 8.60
N SER A 101 -4.87 5.28 8.38
CA SER A 101 -4.93 5.85 7.04
C SER A 101 -3.68 5.57 6.20
N ILE A 102 -2.51 5.31 6.80
CA ILE A 102 -1.31 4.90 6.05
C ILE A 102 -1.57 3.58 5.32
N LEU A 103 -2.14 2.60 6.04
CA LEU A 103 -2.55 1.31 5.48
C LEU A 103 -3.56 1.50 4.34
N PHE A 104 -4.63 2.24 4.60
CA PHE A 104 -5.67 2.47 3.59
C PHE A 104 -5.18 3.29 2.40
N SER A 105 -4.21 4.18 2.58
CA SER A 105 -3.61 4.95 1.49
C SER A 105 -2.87 4.05 0.51
N ILE A 106 -2.17 3.04 1.02
CA ILE A 106 -1.49 2.04 0.18
C ILE A 106 -2.53 1.22 -0.59
N LEU A 107 -3.61 0.80 0.06
CA LEU A 107 -4.71 0.06 -0.59
C LEU A 107 -5.40 0.90 -1.68
N PHE A 108 -5.73 2.16 -1.40
CA PHE A 108 -6.32 3.05 -2.39
C PHE A 108 -5.37 3.38 -3.54
N ALA A 109 -4.07 3.57 -3.26
CA ALA A 109 -3.08 3.73 -4.32
C ALA A 109 -3.02 2.50 -5.23
N PHE A 110 -3.19 1.30 -4.68
CA PHE A 110 -3.25 0.07 -5.48
C PHE A 110 -4.52 -0.03 -6.33
N VAL A 111 -5.70 0.29 -5.77
CA VAL A 111 -6.95 0.35 -6.54
C VAL A 111 -6.84 1.36 -7.69
N LEU A 112 -6.25 2.53 -7.43
CA LEU A 112 -5.98 3.52 -8.49
C LEU A 112 -5.02 2.97 -9.55
N LEU A 113 -3.99 2.24 -9.15
CA LEU A 113 -3.07 1.59 -10.08
C LEU A 113 -3.78 0.56 -10.96
N GLU A 114 -4.67 -0.24 -10.40
CA GLU A 114 -5.49 -1.21 -11.13
C GLU A 114 -6.34 -0.53 -12.22
N ILE A 115 -7.04 0.55 -11.85
CA ILE A 115 -7.83 1.36 -12.79
C ILE A 115 -6.93 1.89 -13.92
N LEU A 116 -5.74 2.39 -13.59
CA LEU A 116 -4.77 2.88 -14.58
C LEU A 116 -4.27 1.77 -15.51
N VAL A 117 -4.03 0.56 -15.00
CA VAL A 117 -3.65 -0.61 -15.80
C VAL A 117 -4.75 -0.96 -16.79
N ILE A 118 -6.00 -1.04 -16.34
CA ILE A 118 -7.15 -1.37 -17.19
C ILE A 118 -7.30 -0.31 -18.30
N ILE A 119 -7.24 0.98 -17.96
CA ILE A 119 -7.32 2.07 -18.93
C ILE A 119 -6.17 1.94 -19.95
N ALA A 120 -4.93 1.71 -19.50
CA ALA A 120 -3.79 1.59 -20.38
C ALA A 120 -3.86 0.37 -21.30
N LEU A 121 -4.36 -0.77 -20.81
CA LEU A 121 -4.58 -1.97 -21.61
C LEU A 121 -5.65 -1.73 -22.67
N CYS A 122 -6.80 -1.17 -22.29
CA CYS A 122 -7.86 -0.79 -23.23
C CYS A 122 -7.31 0.15 -24.32
N LEU A 123 -6.62 1.22 -23.94
CA LEU A 123 -5.99 2.14 -24.91
C LEU A 123 -4.98 1.42 -25.82
N SER A 124 -4.21 0.46 -25.30
CA SER A 124 -3.24 -0.30 -26.08
C SER A 124 -3.89 -1.20 -27.14
N LEU A 125 -5.07 -1.73 -26.84
CA LEU A 125 -5.87 -2.54 -27.76
C LEU A 125 -6.51 -1.66 -28.85
N PHE A 126 -7.08 -0.52 -28.47
CA PHE A 126 -7.78 0.37 -29.42
C PHE A 126 -6.84 1.24 -30.29
N MET A 127 -5.69 1.68 -29.78
CA MET A 127 -4.82 2.64 -30.46
C MET A 127 -3.61 2.02 -31.19
N GLY A 128 -3.46 0.69 -31.15
CA GLY A 128 -2.45 -0.04 -31.93
C GLY A 128 -0.99 0.35 -31.60
N LYS A 129 -0.17 0.60 -32.63
CA LYS A 129 1.24 1.02 -32.48
C LYS A 129 1.43 2.54 -32.29
N LYS A 130 0.37 3.33 -32.12
CA LYS A 130 0.48 4.78 -31.97
C LYS A 130 1.37 5.14 -30.77
N GLU A 131 2.29 6.06 -31.00
CA GLU A 131 3.08 6.67 -29.94
C GLU A 131 2.24 7.76 -29.27
N MET A 132 2.20 7.75 -27.93
CA MET A 132 1.67 8.89 -27.18
C MET A 132 2.83 9.79 -26.82
N THR A 133 2.78 11.04 -27.31
CA THR A 133 3.65 12.12 -26.86
C THR A 133 3.04 12.76 -25.63
N PHE A 134 3.71 12.69 -24.50
CA PHE A 134 3.31 13.41 -23.31
C PHE A 134 4.01 14.78 -23.32
N LYS A 135 3.35 15.85 -22.85
CA LYS A 135 3.97 17.19 -22.74
C LYS A 135 5.28 17.24 -21.91
N TRP A 136 5.58 16.15 -21.20
CA TRP A 136 6.79 15.90 -20.41
C TRP A 136 7.99 15.38 -21.26
N ASP A 137 7.86 15.34 -22.59
CA ASP A 137 8.79 14.78 -23.59
C ASP A 137 10.24 15.32 -23.53
N LYS A 138 10.51 16.44 -22.85
CA LYS A 138 11.90 16.93 -22.66
C LYS A 138 12.75 16.00 -21.78
N VAL A 139 12.11 15.13 -20.97
CA VAL A 139 12.78 14.22 -20.02
C VAL A 139 12.46 12.75 -20.31
N VAL A 140 11.28 12.46 -20.84
CA VAL A 140 10.82 11.09 -21.11
C VAL A 140 10.88 10.85 -22.61
N LYS A 141 11.65 9.85 -23.05
CA LYS A 141 11.65 9.41 -24.46
C LYS A 141 10.21 9.11 -24.91
N LYS A 142 9.88 9.41 -26.17
CA LYS A 142 8.62 8.95 -26.78
C LYS A 142 8.44 7.45 -26.53
N LYS A 143 7.27 7.06 -26.04
CA LYS A 143 6.93 5.66 -25.78
C LYS A 143 5.64 5.28 -26.48
N SER A 144 5.63 4.04 -26.94
CA SER A 144 4.40 3.40 -27.40
C SER A 144 3.46 3.14 -26.23
N ILE A 145 2.17 3.18 -26.50
CA ILE A 145 1.12 2.88 -25.50
C ILE A 145 1.32 1.46 -24.92
N LYS A 146 1.77 0.51 -25.74
CA LYS A 146 2.11 -0.86 -25.30
C LYS A 146 3.22 -0.89 -24.26
N SER A 147 4.25 -0.06 -24.41
CA SER A 147 5.36 0.04 -23.45
C SER A 147 4.87 0.60 -22.10
N ILE A 148 3.93 1.55 -22.14
CA ILE A 148 3.30 2.13 -20.94
C ILE A 148 2.43 1.08 -20.25
N ALA A 149 1.55 0.40 -20.99
CA ALA A 149 0.68 -0.65 -20.46
C ALA A 149 1.49 -1.80 -19.82
N LEU A 150 2.57 -2.23 -20.46
CA LEU A 150 3.48 -3.25 -19.91
C LEU A 150 4.12 -2.78 -18.58
N THR A 151 4.55 -1.52 -18.52
CA THR A 151 5.17 -0.96 -17.31
C THR A 151 4.17 -0.88 -16.17
N LEU A 152 2.96 -0.37 -16.42
CA LEU A 152 1.90 -0.32 -15.41
C LEU A 152 1.51 -1.72 -14.92
N SER A 153 1.39 -2.68 -15.84
CA SER A 153 1.12 -4.08 -15.49
C SER A 153 2.23 -4.68 -14.62
N CYS A 154 3.49 -4.44 -14.98
CA CYS A 154 4.62 -4.86 -14.15
C CYS A 154 4.63 -4.18 -12.79
N THR A 155 4.26 -2.90 -12.69
CA THR A 155 4.13 -2.21 -11.40
C THR A 155 3.04 -2.85 -10.53
N PHE A 156 1.89 -3.18 -11.13
CA PHE A 156 0.79 -3.83 -10.43
C PHE A 156 1.19 -5.19 -9.85
N PHE A 157 1.74 -6.08 -10.68
CA PHE A 157 2.18 -7.40 -10.22
C PHE A 157 3.43 -7.34 -9.35
N GLY A 158 4.34 -6.39 -9.58
CA GLY A 158 5.56 -6.21 -8.80
C GLY A 158 5.31 -5.73 -7.37
N ILE A 159 4.22 -4.99 -7.12
CA ILE A 159 3.83 -4.52 -5.79
C ILE A 159 2.91 -5.52 -5.07
N LEU A 160 2.28 -6.45 -5.79
CA LEU A 160 1.34 -7.42 -5.23
C LEU A 160 1.86 -8.19 -4.00
N PRO A 161 3.12 -8.69 -3.95
CA PRO A 161 3.63 -9.36 -2.75
C PRO A 161 3.68 -8.46 -1.52
N LEU A 162 3.99 -7.18 -1.70
CA LEU A 162 3.98 -6.19 -0.62
C LEU A 162 2.57 -6.01 -0.06
N LEU A 163 1.56 -5.96 -0.93
CA LEU A 163 0.17 -5.83 -0.51
C LEU A 163 -0.30 -7.05 0.26
N ILE A 164 0.02 -8.26 -0.20
CA ILE A 164 -0.30 -9.50 0.52
C ILE A 164 0.35 -9.51 1.91
N GLY A 165 1.61 -9.07 2.01
CA GLY A 165 2.28 -8.95 3.31
C GLY A 165 1.62 -7.94 4.24
N ILE A 166 1.21 -6.78 3.70
CA ILE A 166 0.56 -5.72 4.47
C ILE A 166 -0.85 -6.13 4.94
N THR A 167 -1.65 -6.77 4.08
CA THR A 167 -3.00 -7.23 4.45
C THR A 167 -2.97 -8.39 5.43
N GLY A 168 -1.96 -9.28 5.34
CA GLY A 168 -1.71 -10.31 6.35
C GLY A 168 -1.44 -9.74 7.75
N GLU A 169 -0.96 -8.50 7.83
CA GLU A 169 -0.60 -7.81 9.07
C GLU A 169 -1.59 -6.70 9.47
N GLU A 170 -2.73 -6.60 8.79
CA GLU A 170 -3.74 -5.56 9.01
C GLU A 170 -4.12 -5.44 10.49
N ASN A 171 -4.43 -6.56 11.14
CA ASN A 171 -4.88 -6.55 12.54
C ASN A 171 -3.82 -5.95 13.47
N LYS A 172 -2.54 -6.25 13.23
CA LYS A 172 -1.45 -5.71 14.04
C LYS A 172 -1.33 -4.20 13.85
N ILE A 173 -1.46 -3.71 12.61
CA ILE A 173 -1.42 -2.29 12.30
C ILE A 173 -2.58 -1.55 12.99
N LEU A 174 -3.79 -2.10 12.95
CA LEU A 174 -4.96 -1.51 13.63
C LEU A 174 -4.81 -1.53 15.16
N MET A 175 -4.23 -2.60 15.70
CA MET A 175 -3.93 -2.69 17.13
C MET A 175 -2.91 -1.66 17.58
N VAL A 176 -1.88 -1.42 16.78
CA VAL A 176 -0.91 -0.32 17.02
C VAL A 176 -1.63 1.03 16.95
N SER A 177 -2.50 1.24 15.95
CA SER A 177 -3.20 2.52 15.81
C SER A 177 -4.05 2.85 17.04
N LEU A 178 -4.83 1.88 17.55
CA LEU A 178 -5.68 2.08 18.73
C LEU A 178 -4.88 2.41 19.99
N ARG A 179 -3.67 1.84 20.14
CA ARG A 179 -2.82 2.07 21.32
C ARG A 179 -2.30 3.50 21.39
N MET A 180 -2.21 4.20 20.26
CA MET A 180 -1.76 5.59 20.23
C MET A 180 -2.79 6.57 20.81
N ASP A 181 -4.05 6.16 20.91
CA ASP A 181 -5.09 6.89 21.64
C ASP A 181 -5.35 6.31 23.05
N SER A 182 -4.60 5.28 23.46
CA SER A 182 -4.72 4.69 24.80
C SER A 182 -3.84 5.42 25.81
N TYR A 183 -4.36 5.61 27.03
CA TYR A 183 -3.65 6.31 28.11
C TYR A 183 -3.50 5.42 29.34
N ALA A 184 -2.36 5.54 30.03
CA ALA A 184 -2.13 4.86 31.32
C ALA A 184 -3.02 5.42 32.44
N VAL A 185 -3.44 6.69 32.32
CA VAL A 185 -4.35 7.38 33.23
C VAL A 185 -5.65 7.66 32.48
N SER A 186 -6.76 7.09 32.95
CA SER A 186 -8.08 7.25 32.34
C SER A 186 -9.17 6.97 33.37
N ASP A 187 -10.35 7.58 33.25
CA ASP A 187 -11.52 7.33 34.13
C ASP A 187 -12.04 5.88 34.04
N CYS A 188 -11.43 5.05 33.18
CA CYS A 188 -11.75 3.64 33.02
C CYS A 188 -11.10 2.74 34.08
N GLY A 189 -10.05 3.16 34.79
CA GLY A 189 -9.27 2.23 35.61
C GLY A 189 -8.32 2.88 36.61
N LYS A 190 -7.72 2.05 37.48
CA LYS A 190 -6.61 2.50 38.34
C LYS A 190 -5.34 2.54 37.50
N ILE A 191 -4.44 3.46 37.83
CA ILE A 191 -3.11 3.51 37.21
C ILE A 191 -2.36 2.23 37.61
N GLN A 192 -1.99 1.42 36.62
CA GLN A 192 -1.25 0.18 36.81
C GLN A 192 -0.08 0.12 35.82
N PRO A 193 1.08 -0.42 36.24
CA PRO A 193 2.17 -0.64 35.31
C PRO A 193 1.72 -1.62 34.22
N ASN A 194 2.19 -1.40 33.00
CA ASN A 194 1.87 -2.18 31.82
C ASN A 194 0.40 -2.24 31.38
N VAL A 195 -0.45 -1.32 31.86
CA VAL A 195 -1.85 -1.23 31.43
C VAL A 195 -2.11 0.12 30.77
N SER A 196 -2.83 0.10 29.65
CA SER A 196 -3.42 1.31 29.07
C SER A 196 -4.90 1.12 28.79
N TYR A 197 -5.62 2.24 28.78
CA TYR A 197 -7.06 2.28 28.60
C TYR A 197 -7.42 3.16 27.42
N LEU A 198 -8.37 2.69 26.60
CA LEU A 198 -8.99 3.48 25.53
C LEU A 198 -10.50 3.47 25.75
N ARG A 199 -11.11 4.65 25.83
CA ARG A 199 -12.57 4.73 25.99
C ARG A 199 -13.24 4.27 24.70
N LYS A 200 -14.24 3.39 24.83
CA LYS A 200 -15.04 2.89 23.72
C LYS A 200 -16.29 3.75 23.54
N ASN A 201 -17.00 3.99 24.64
CA ASN A 201 -18.17 4.86 24.77
C ASN A 201 -18.28 5.35 26.23
N GLU A 202 -19.38 6.00 26.61
CA GLU A 202 -19.58 6.47 27.99
C GLU A 202 -19.53 5.36 29.04
N ASN A 203 -19.96 4.14 28.68
CA ASN A 203 -20.16 3.02 29.59
C ASN A 203 -19.01 2.00 29.60
N TYR A 204 -18.22 1.94 28.53
CA TYR A 204 -17.24 0.88 28.32
C TYR A 204 -15.90 1.43 27.87
N CYS A 205 -14.84 0.72 28.25
CA CYS A 205 -13.48 0.98 27.84
C CYS A 205 -12.77 -0.32 27.43
N TYR A 206 -11.79 -0.17 26.55
CA TYR A 206 -10.82 -1.20 26.23
C TYR A 206 -9.63 -1.11 27.19
N LYS A 207 -9.28 -2.25 27.81
CA LYS A 207 -8.06 -2.45 28.61
C LYS A 207 -7.05 -3.23 27.79
N PHE A 208 -5.86 -2.67 27.63
CA PHE A 208 -4.71 -3.33 27.03
C PHE A 208 -3.75 -3.80 28.14
N GLU A 209 -3.42 -5.09 28.16
CA GLU A 209 -2.56 -5.69 29.18
C GLU A 209 -1.83 -6.93 28.63
N PRO A 210 -0.50 -6.89 28.47
CA PRO A 210 0.35 -5.71 28.62
C PRO A 210 0.10 -4.70 27.49
N TRP A 211 0.32 -3.41 27.75
CA TRP A 211 0.03 -2.32 26.79
C TRP A 211 0.73 -2.49 25.42
N PHE A 212 1.85 -3.22 25.36
CA PHE A 212 2.63 -3.47 24.15
C PHE A 212 2.27 -4.79 23.43
N ASP A 213 1.51 -5.70 24.05
CA ASP A 213 1.02 -6.88 23.34
C ASP A 213 0.03 -6.45 22.25
N LEU A 214 -0.09 -7.17 21.14
CA LEU A 214 -0.97 -6.87 20.00
C LEU A 214 -2.25 -7.72 20.01
N SER A 215 -2.53 -8.39 21.12
CA SER A 215 -3.79 -9.09 21.34
C SER A 215 -4.99 -8.14 21.37
N TYR A 216 -6.18 -8.73 21.19
CA TYR A 216 -7.44 -8.02 21.31
C TYR A 216 -7.64 -7.51 22.75
N PRO A 217 -8.05 -6.25 22.92
CA PRO A 217 -8.26 -5.68 24.25
C PRO A 217 -9.46 -6.31 24.96
N LYS A 218 -9.40 -6.33 26.29
CA LYS A 218 -10.54 -6.71 27.15
C LYS A 218 -11.48 -5.53 27.30
N ILE A 219 -12.79 -5.77 27.27
CA ILE A 219 -13.80 -4.74 27.55
C ILE A 219 -14.04 -4.68 29.06
N ILE A 220 -14.03 -3.48 29.62
CA ILE A 220 -14.34 -3.19 31.02
C ILE A 220 -15.38 -2.07 31.11
N GLU A 221 -16.09 -1.99 32.23
CA GLU A 221 -17.00 -0.89 32.52
C GLU A 221 -16.24 0.40 32.86
N SER A 222 -16.78 1.53 32.41
CA SER A 222 -16.31 2.88 32.71
C SER A 222 -16.73 3.28 34.12
N LYS A 223 -15.85 3.98 34.86
CA LYS A 223 -16.19 4.48 36.20
C LYS A 223 -16.86 5.85 36.19
N LYS A 224 -17.02 6.48 35.03
CA LYS A 224 -17.56 7.84 34.92
C LYS A 224 -19.05 7.94 35.27
N GLY A 225 -19.76 6.80 35.33
CA GLY A 225 -21.18 6.71 35.68
C GLY A 225 -21.48 6.16 37.09
N ASN A 226 -20.46 5.89 37.91
CA ASN A 226 -20.61 5.39 39.29
C ASN A 226 -20.05 6.37 40.33
#